data_AF-A0A1Z1WEZ3-F1
#
_entry.id   AF-A0A1Z1WEZ3-F1
#
_cell.length_a   1.000
_cell.length_b   1.000
_cell.length_c   1.000
_cell.angle_alpha   90.00
_cell.angle_beta   90.00
_cell.angle_gamma   90.00
#
_symmetry.space_group_name_H-M   'P 1'
#
loop_
_entity.id
_entity.type
_entity.pdbx_description
1 polymer ?
#
loop_
_entity_poly.entity_id
_entity_poly.type
_entity_poly.pdbx_seq_one_letter_code
_entity_poly.pdbx_strand_id
1 'polypeptide(L)'
;MTVMEQRGAYRPAPPPAWQLRTDPAPLLPEAEPYRVLGTDAARKADPELLLRLHGELVRGRRYNTQATALTKQGRLAVYPSSTGQEACEIAAALALREQDWLFPSYRDTLAAVARGLDPVAALTLLRGDWHTGYDPREHRIAPCAPPWPPSSRTPSVSPTPPA
;
A
#
# COMPACT_ATOMS: atom_id res chain seq x y z
N MET A 1 56.08 6.67 7.23
CA MET A 1 55.46 7.71 8.07
C MET A 1 53.97 7.47 8.05
N THR A 2 53.47 6.85 9.11
CA THR A 2 52.06 6.57 9.39
C THR A 2 51.35 7.87 9.77
N VAL A 3 50.15 8.12 9.25
CA VAL A 3 49.16 8.97 9.93
C VAL A 3 47.89 8.14 10.09
N MET A 4 47.51 7.96 11.35
CA MET A 4 46.35 7.23 11.84
C MET A 4 45.02 7.91 11.49
N GLU A 5 43.97 7.09 11.58
CA GLU A 5 42.53 7.37 11.50
C GLU A 5 42.03 8.75 11.99
N GLN A 6 40.90 9.16 11.39
CA GLN A 6 39.78 9.57 12.23
C GLN A 6 38.46 8.93 11.75
N ARG A 7 38.09 7.82 12.39
CA ARG A 7 36.71 7.32 12.43
C ARG A 7 35.92 8.23 13.37
N GLY A 8 35.24 9.22 12.81
CA GLY A 8 34.25 10.04 13.49
C GLY A 8 32.96 9.98 12.69
N ALA A 9 31.92 9.38 13.27
CA ALA A 9 30.58 9.32 12.68
C ALA A 9 29.99 10.74 12.57
N TYR A 10 30.23 11.41 11.44
CA TYR A 10 29.41 12.55 11.05
C TYR A 10 28.05 11.99 10.62
N ARG A 11 27.07 12.02 11.52
CA ARG A 11 25.66 12.01 11.13
C ARG A 11 25.33 13.46 10.74
N PRO A 12 25.24 13.81 9.45
CA PRO A 12 24.63 15.08 9.10
C PRO A 12 23.23 15.07 9.70
N ALA A 13 22.91 16.08 10.50
CA ALA A 13 21.52 16.40 10.78
C ALA A 13 20.79 16.44 9.42
N PRO A 14 19.58 15.86 9.30
CA PRO A 14 18.88 15.88 8.04
C PRO A 14 18.77 17.33 7.57
N PRO A 15 19.07 17.62 6.29
CA PRO A 15 18.94 18.97 5.76
C PRO A 15 17.52 19.48 6.02
N PRO A 16 17.35 20.80 6.21
CA PRO A 16 16.03 21.37 6.44
C PRO A 16 15.07 20.96 5.31
N ALA A 17 13.81 20.72 5.65
CA ALA A 17 12.83 20.03 4.80
C ALA A 17 12.61 20.66 3.39
N TRP A 18 13.07 21.88 3.16
CA TRP A 18 12.98 22.61 1.89
C TRP A 18 14.17 22.37 0.95
N GLN A 19 15.25 21.73 1.41
CA GLN A 19 16.43 21.47 0.58
C GLN A 19 16.35 20.08 -0.06
N LEU A 20 16.49 20.03 -1.39
CA LEU A 20 16.39 18.80 -2.16
C LEU A 20 17.48 17.81 -1.70
N ARG A 21 17.07 16.63 -1.22
CA ARG A 21 18.01 15.55 -0.91
C ARG A 21 18.62 15.04 -2.22
N THR A 22 19.93 15.19 -2.35
CA THR A 22 20.71 14.74 -3.52
C THR A 22 21.28 13.34 -3.35
N ASP A 23 21.40 12.85 -2.11
CA ASP A 23 21.81 11.48 -1.80
C ASP A 23 20.57 10.59 -1.59
N PRO A 24 20.32 9.60 -2.47
CA PRO A 24 19.22 8.66 -2.30
C PRO A 24 19.52 7.55 -1.29
N ALA A 25 20.79 7.32 -0.92
CA ALA A 25 21.19 6.22 -0.04
C ALA A 25 20.37 6.08 1.26
N PRO A 26 20.03 7.14 2.00
CA PRO A 26 19.20 7.03 3.21
C PRO A 26 17.70 6.75 2.95
N LEU A 27 17.26 6.77 1.69
CA LEU A 27 15.88 6.43 1.28
C LEU A 27 15.79 5.03 0.67
N LEU A 28 16.92 4.41 0.34
CA LEU A 28 16.94 3.07 -0.20
C LEU A 28 16.54 2.06 0.89
N PRO A 29 15.81 1.00 0.52
CA PRO A 29 15.50 -0.07 1.46
C PRO A 29 16.80 -0.70 2.00
N GLU A 30 16.73 -1.22 3.22
CA GLU A 30 17.82 -2.00 3.81
C GLU A 30 18.11 -3.23 2.93
N ALA A 31 19.39 -3.65 2.90
CA ALA A 31 19.83 -4.77 2.06
C ALA A 31 19.20 -6.11 2.49
N GLU A 32 18.83 -6.24 3.77
CA GLU A 32 18.15 -7.39 4.31
C GLU A 32 16.74 -7.01 4.78
N PRO A 33 15.73 -7.87 4.54
CA PRO A 33 14.38 -7.58 4.96
C PRO A 33 14.26 -7.65 6.49
N TYR A 34 13.71 -6.60 7.09
CA TYR A 34 13.38 -6.61 8.51
C TYR A 34 12.33 -7.69 8.81
N ARG A 35 12.69 -8.65 9.67
CA ARG A 35 11.84 -9.81 10.01
C ARG A 35 11.65 -9.92 11.52
N VAL A 36 10.40 -9.87 11.97
CA VAL A 36 10.02 -10.08 13.38
C VAL A 36 9.66 -11.53 13.66
N LEU A 37 8.91 -12.17 12.75
CA LEU A 37 8.47 -13.56 12.93
C LEU A 37 9.65 -14.54 12.99
N GLY A 38 9.63 -15.45 13.96
CA GLY A 38 10.73 -16.39 14.20
C GLY A 38 11.87 -15.84 15.07
N THR A 39 11.75 -14.61 15.56
CA THR A 39 12.72 -13.99 16.50
C THR A 39 12.16 -13.90 17.92
N ASP A 40 13.02 -13.56 18.90
CA ASP A 40 12.61 -13.27 20.27
C ASP A 40 11.64 -12.10 20.39
N ALA A 41 11.68 -11.15 19.45
CA ALA A 41 10.75 -10.03 19.44
C ALA A 41 9.31 -10.49 19.27
N ALA A 42 9.06 -11.51 18.44
CA ALA A 42 7.73 -12.11 18.30
C ALA A 42 7.25 -12.80 19.59
N ARG A 43 8.17 -13.41 20.36
CA ARG A 43 7.84 -14.08 21.64
C ARG A 43 7.44 -13.10 22.74
N LYS A 44 7.93 -11.86 22.65
CA LYS A 44 7.65 -10.76 23.60
C LYS A 44 6.46 -9.91 23.16
N ALA A 45 5.89 -10.17 21.97
CA ALA A 45 4.74 -9.44 21.48
C ALA A 45 3.50 -9.76 22.32
N ASP A 46 2.63 -8.77 22.46
CA ASP A 46 1.36 -8.91 23.15
C ASP A 46 0.48 -9.98 22.45
N PRO A 47 0.07 -11.06 23.16
CA PRO A 47 -0.80 -12.09 22.61
C PRO A 47 -2.14 -11.55 22.08
N GLU A 48 -2.72 -10.52 22.71
CA GLU A 48 -3.99 -9.94 22.27
C GLU A 48 -3.85 -9.25 20.92
N LEU A 49 -2.75 -8.51 20.73
CA LEU A 49 -2.41 -7.91 19.45
C LEU A 49 -2.25 -8.97 18.35
N LEU A 50 -1.54 -10.08 18.63
CA LEU A 50 -1.36 -11.16 17.66
C LEU A 50 -2.71 -11.80 17.25
N LEU A 51 -3.61 -12.02 18.22
CA LEU A 51 -4.95 -12.53 17.95
C LEU A 51 -5.78 -11.55 17.12
N ARG A 52 -5.70 -10.25 17.42
CA ARG A 52 -6.37 -9.20 16.62
C ARG A 52 -5.86 -9.20 15.19
N LEU A 53 -4.54 -9.18 14.99
CA LEU A 53 -3.93 -9.21 13.66
C LEU A 53 -4.33 -10.46 12.86
N HIS A 54 -4.33 -11.62 13.51
CA HIS A 54 -4.80 -12.86 12.90
C HIS A 54 -6.29 -12.80 12.53
N GLY A 55 -7.14 -12.25 13.40
CA GLY A 55 -8.56 -12.07 13.13
C GLY A 55 -8.82 -11.19 11.90
N GLU A 56 -8.10 -10.07 11.80
CA GLU A 56 -8.18 -9.18 10.64
C GLU A 56 -7.67 -9.86 9.36
N LEU A 57 -6.60 -10.66 9.44
CA LEU A 57 -6.11 -11.45 8.30
C LEU A 57 -7.17 -12.43 7.76
N VAL A 58 -7.88 -13.12 8.65
CA VAL A 58 -8.95 -14.05 8.26
C VAL A 58 -10.11 -13.30 7.62
N ARG A 59 -10.49 -12.15 8.17
CA ARG A 59 -11.53 -11.26 7.59
C ARG A 59 -11.12 -10.76 6.21
N GLY A 60 -9.89 -10.30 6.06
CA GLY A 60 -9.36 -9.81 4.79
C GLY A 60 -9.32 -10.87 3.70
N ARG A 61 -8.90 -12.09 4.03
CA ARG A 61 -8.95 -13.22 3.09
C ARG A 61 -10.37 -13.56 2.63
N ARG A 62 -11.34 -13.50 3.55
CA ARG A 62 -12.76 -13.70 3.21
C ARG A 62 -13.26 -12.59 2.29
N TYR A 63 -12.94 -11.33 2.60
CA TYR A 63 -13.26 -10.19 1.75
C TYR A 63 -12.71 -10.36 0.32
N ASN A 64 -11.41 -10.67 0.18
CA ASN A 64 -10.77 -10.92 -1.12
C ASN A 64 -11.44 -12.05 -1.91
N THR A 65 -11.82 -13.13 -1.22
CA THR A 65 -12.50 -14.27 -1.83
C THR A 65 -13.88 -13.87 -2.36
N GLN A 66 -14.65 -13.11 -1.57
CA GLN A 66 -15.99 -12.64 -1.96
C GLN A 66 -15.92 -11.63 -3.11
N ALA A 67 -15.01 -10.66 -3.06
CA ALA A 67 -14.83 -9.68 -4.14
C ALA A 67 -14.39 -10.36 -5.46
N THR A 68 -13.52 -11.37 -5.37
CA THR A 68 -13.16 -12.20 -6.52
C THR A 68 -14.37 -12.96 -7.08
N ALA A 69 -15.21 -13.54 -6.20
CA ALA A 69 -16.42 -14.22 -6.62
C ALA A 69 -17.43 -13.27 -7.29
N LEU A 70 -17.63 -12.07 -6.74
CA LEU A 70 -18.48 -11.04 -7.33
C LEU A 70 -18.00 -10.61 -8.72
N THR A 71 -16.69 -10.52 -8.91
CA THR A 71 -16.10 -10.21 -10.23
C THR A 71 -16.37 -11.33 -11.23
N LYS A 72 -16.21 -12.59 -10.82
CA LYS A 72 -16.53 -13.75 -11.67
C LYS A 72 -18.02 -13.84 -12.03
N GLN A 73 -18.90 -13.32 -11.17
CA GLN A 73 -20.34 -13.22 -11.41
C GLN A 73 -20.73 -12.00 -12.25
N GLY A 74 -19.78 -11.14 -12.65
CA GLY A 74 -20.05 -9.90 -13.38
C GLY A 74 -20.71 -8.80 -12.52
N ARG A 75 -20.70 -8.93 -11.20
CA ARG A 75 -21.24 -7.93 -10.26
C ARG A 75 -20.25 -6.83 -9.88
N LEU A 76 -18.96 -7.01 -10.21
CA LEU A 76 -17.93 -5.99 -10.18
C LEU A 76 -17.31 -5.91 -11.57
N ALA A 77 -17.03 -4.69 -12.04
CA ALA A 77 -16.39 -4.48 -13.35
C ALA A 77 -14.93 -4.96 -13.34
N VAL A 78 -14.20 -4.68 -12.26
CA VAL A 78 -12.82 -5.11 -12.07
C VAL A 78 -12.51 -5.32 -10.59
N TYR A 79 -11.78 -6.37 -10.25
CA TYR A 79 -11.21 -6.54 -8.92
C TYR A 79 -9.77 -7.04 -9.01
N PRO A 80 -8.78 -6.21 -8.65
CA PRO A 80 -7.40 -6.64 -8.55
C PRO A 80 -7.19 -7.26 -7.17
N SER A 81 -7.16 -8.59 -7.12
CA SER A 81 -6.94 -9.31 -5.87
C SER A 81 -5.61 -8.92 -5.22
N SER A 82 -5.65 -8.71 -3.90
CA SER A 82 -4.49 -8.54 -3.04
C SER A 82 -4.18 -9.79 -2.20
N THR A 83 -4.62 -10.97 -2.65
CA THR A 83 -4.29 -12.24 -1.99
C THR A 83 -2.78 -12.41 -1.85
N GLY A 84 -2.31 -12.65 -0.62
CA GLY A 84 -0.89 -12.74 -0.27
C GLY A 84 -0.29 -11.43 0.23
N GLN A 85 -0.99 -10.31 0.11
CA GLN A 85 -0.56 -8.98 0.59
C GLN A 85 -1.42 -8.46 1.75
N GLU A 86 -2.36 -9.27 2.26
CA GLU A 86 -3.34 -8.84 3.26
C GLU A 86 -2.67 -8.34 4.54
N ALA A 87 -1.57 -8.99 4.95
CA ALA A 87 -0.82 -8.61 6.14
C ALA A 87 -0.26 -7.18 6.03
N CYS A 88 0.24 -6.80 4.85
CA CYS A 88 0.81 -5.49 4.62
C CYS A 88 -0.27 -4.40 4.69
N GLU A 89 -1.41 -4.63 4.03
CA GLU A 89 -2.54 -3.69 4.01
C GLU A 89 -3.16 -3.49 5.41
N ILE A 90 -3.42 -4.60 6.12
CA ILE A 90 -4.00 -4.56 7.46
C ILE A 90 -3.03 -3.91 8.44
N ALA A 91 -1.74 -4.27 8.41
CA ALA A 91 -0.75 -3.67 9.29
C ALA A 91 -0.61 -2.16 9.02
N ALA A 92 -0.59 -1.74 7.76
CA ALA A 92 -0.57 -0.33 7.40
C ALA A 92 -1.80 0.41 7.95
N ALA A 93 -3.00 -0.15 7.79
CA ALA A 93 -4.24 0.47 8.28
C ALA A 93 -4.29 0.58 9.81
N LEU A 94 -3.85 -0.47 10.54
CA LEU A 94 -3.88 -0.53 12.00
C LEU A 94 -2.76 0.28 12.67
N ALA A 95 -1.65 0.52 11.96
CA ALA A 95 -0.55 1.34 12.48
C ALA A 95 -0.87 2.84 12.46
N LEU A 96 -1.82 3.27 11.62
CA LEU A 96 -2.24 4.66 11.50
C LEU A 96 -3.17 5.06 12.66
N ARG A 97 -2.97 6.27 13.18
CA ARG A 97 -3.85 6.87 14.18
C ARG A 97 -5.13 7.38 13.53
N GLU A 98 -6.14 7.70 14.35
CA GLU A 98 -7.45 8.18 13.87
C GLU A 98 -7.37 9.46 13.03
N GLN A 99 -6.44 10.36 13.36
CA GLN A 99 -6.23 11.62 12.63
C GLN A 99 -5.44 11.47 11.33
N ASP A 100 -4.78 10.34 11.12
CA ASP A 100 -3.91 10.15 9.96
C ASP A 100 -4.75 9.93 8.69
N TRP A 101 -4.19 10.27 7.54
CA TRP A 101 -4.83 10.04 6.25
C TRP A 101 -4.28 8.80 5.58
N LEU A 102 -5.17 7.95 5.08
CA LEU A 102 -4.81 6.81 4.24
C LEU A 102 -4.97 7.18 2.77
N PHE A 103 -3.94 6.95 1.96
CA PHE A 103 -3.96 7.13 0.51
C PHE A 103 -3.82 5.77 -0.17
N PRO A 104 -4.92 5.03 -0.35
CA PRO A 104 -4.89 3.68 -0.91
C PRO A 104 -4.67 3.71 -2.43
N SER A 105 -3.99 2.68 -2.96
CA SER A 105 -4.09 2.36 -4.38
C SER A 105 -5.39 1.62 -4.68
N TYR A 106 -5.72 1.47 -5.96
CA TYR A 106 -6.87 0.69 -6.42
C TYR A 106 -6.84 -0.80 -5.98
N ARG A 107 -5.70 -1.32 -5.53
CA ARG A 107 -5.57 -2.68 -4.96
C ARG A 107 -5.76 -2.70 -3.44
N ASP A 108 -5.54 -1.58 -2.77
CA ASP A 108 -5.49 -1.50 -1.29
C ASP A 108 -6.88 -1.32 -0.67
N THR A 109 -7.88 -1.98 -1.25
CA THR A 109 -9.28 -1.87 -0.78
C THR A 109 -9.44 -2.51 0.59
N LEU A 110 -8.63 -3.52 0.91
CA LEU A 110 -8.64 -4.15 2.21
C LEU A 110 -8.03 -3.23 3.28
N ALA A 111 -7.02 -2.42 2.96
CA ALA A 111 -6.50 -1.40 3.88
C ALA A 111 -7.59 -0.38 4.28
N ALA A 112 -8.42 0.05 3.32
CA ALA A 112 -9.54 0.94 3.60
C ALA A 112 -10.60 0.28 4.49
N VAL A 113 -10.95 -0.98 4.23
CA VAL A 113 -11.89 -1.76 5.04
C VAL A 113 -11.37 -2.01 6.45
N ALA A 114 -10.09 -2.35 6.60
CA ALA A 114 -9.45 -2.57 7.90
C ALA A 114 -9.41 -1.29 8.76
N ARG A 115 -9.47 -0.12 8.13
CA ARG A 115 -9.59 1.19 8.81
C ARG A 115 -11.03 1.50 9.26
N GLY A 116 -12.00 0.64 8.95
CA GLY A 116 -13.40 0.79 9.36
C GLY A 116 -14.33 1.30 8.26
N LEU A 117 -13.87 1.37 7.01
CA LEU A 117 -14.75 1.68 5.89
C LEU A 117 -15.70 0.51 5.61
N ASP A 118 -16.94 0.81 5.25
CA ASP A 118 -17.88 -0.21 4.78
C ASP A 118 -17.30 -0.95 3.54
N PRO A 119 -17.18 -2.29 3.58
CA PRO A 119 -16.75 -3.10 2.45
C PRO A 119 -17.50 -2.84 1.15
N VAL A 120 -18.80 -2.50 1.22
CA VAL A 120 -19.59 -2.21 0.01
C VAL A 120 -19.17 -0.87 -0.58
N ALA A 121 -19.01 0.16 0.26
CA ALA A 121 -18.51 1.47 -0.16
C ALA A 121 -17.09 1.41 -0.74
N ALA A 122 -16.22 0.55 -0.19
CA ALA A 122 -14.88 0.32 -0.70
C ALA A 122 -14.88 -0.26 -2.13
N LEU A 123 -15.91 -1.03 -2.49
CA LEU A 123 -16.05 -1.66 -3.80
C LEU A 123 -16.76 -0.78 -4.84
N THR A 124 -17.32 0.39 -4.48
CA THR A 124 -18.09 1.24 -5.40
C THR A 124 -17.33 1.62 -6.66
N LEU A 125 -16.06 2.03 -6.52
CA LEU A 125 -15.20 2.35 -7.66
C LEU A 125 -15.00 1.15 -8.59
N LEU A 126 -14.78 -0.02 -8.00
CA LEU A 126 -14.48 -1.27 -8.69
C LEU A 126 -15.70 -1.89 -9.37
N ARG A 127 -16.90 -1.55 -8.88
CA ARG A 127 -18.16 -1.83 -9.54
C ARG A 127 -18.37 -0.96 -10.78
N GLY A 128 -17.80 0.25 -10.79
CA GLY A 128 -17.98 1.21 -11.87
C GLY A 128 -19.21 2.09 -11.72
N ASP A 129 -19.87 2.07 -10.55
CA ASP A 129 -21.08 2.86 -10.29
C ASP A 129 -20.75 4.36 -10.10
N TRP A 130 -19.68 4.66 -9.34
CA TRP A 130 -19.24 6.02 -9.05
C TRP A 130 -17.75 6.07 -8.69
N HIS A 131 -17.16 7.27 -8.70
CA HIS A 131 -15.73 7.47 -8.41
C HIS A 131 -15.36 7.25 -6.93
N THR A 132 -16.31 7.34 -6.00
CA THR A 132 -16.09 7.14 -4.56
C THR A 132 -17.39 6.70 -3.90
N GLY A 133 -17.35 5.71 -3.00
CA GLY A 133 -18.53 5.18 -2.30
C GLY A 133 -18.78 5.76 -0.91
N TYR A 134 -17.96 6.71 -0.46
CA TYR A 134 -17.91 7.23 0.91
C TYR A 134 -17.40 8.67 0.94
N ASP A 135 -17.56 9.37 2.07
CA ASP A 135 -16.96 10.70 2.26
C ASP A 135 -15.48 10.57 2.70
N PRO A 136 -14.51 11.05 1.89
CA PRO A 136 -13.09 11.00 2.23
C PRO A 136 -12.73 11.73 3.52
N ARG A 137 -13.44 12.80 3.88
CA ARG A 137 -13.13 13.62 5.06
C ARG A 137 -13.64 12.96 6.33
N GLU A 138 -14.76 12.25 6.25
CA GLU A 138 -15.32 11.50 7.37
C GLU A 138 -14.39 10.34 7.76
N HIS A 139 -13.97 9.55 6.77
CA HIS A 139 -13.14 8.37 7.01
C HIS A 139 -11.63 8.66 7.01
N ARG A 140 -11.20 9.85 6.56
CA ARG A 140 -9.79 10.21 6.32
C ARG A 140 -9.09 9.21 5.40
N ILE A 141 -9.81 8.78 4.37
CA ILE A 141 -9.33 7.88 3.31
C ILE A 141 -9.50 8.63 2.01
N ALA A 142 -8.41 8.83 1.26
CA ALA A 142 -8.49 9.45 -0.04
C ALA A 142 -9.20 8.53 -1.04
N PRO A 143 -9.97 9.08 -1.99
CA PRO A 143 -10.54 8.29 -3.08
C PRO A 143 -9.46 7.47 -3.81
N CYS A 144 -9.72 6.19 -4.03
CA CYS A 144 -8.86 5.40 -4.90
C CYS A 144 -8.88 5.99 -6.31
N ALA A 145 -7.70 6.32 -6.85
CA ALA A 145 -7.58 6.64 -8.26
C ALA A 145 -7.58 5.34 -9.06
N PRO A 146 -8.49 5.14 -10.03
CA PRO A 146 -8.39 4.00 -10.93
C PRO A 146 -7.09 4.12 -11.74
N PRO A 147 -6.45 2.99 -12.11
CA PRO A 147 -5.30 3.04 -12.97
C PRO A 147 -5.71 3.73 -14.28
N TRP A 148 -4.94 4.73 -14.70
CA TRP A 148 -5.10 5.34 -16.02
C TRP A 148 -5.00 4.22 -17.06
N PRO A 149 -5.99 4.04 -17.95
CA PRO A 149 -5.88 3.04 -19.00
C PRO A 149 -4.62 3.34 -19.81
N PRO A 150 -3.75 2.36 -20.10
CA PRO A 150 -2.62 2.59 -20.98
C PRO A 150 -3.18 3.19 -22.27
N SER A 151 -2.76 4.41 -22.61
CA SER A 151 -3.15 5.03 -23.86
C SER A 151 -2.71 4.10 -24.97
N SER A 152 -3.66 3.41 -25.61
CA SER A 152 -3.42 2.50 -26.73
C SER A 152 -3.00 3.22 -28.01
N ARG A 153 -2.41 4.41 -27.88
CA ARG A 153 -1.90 5.22 -28.97
C ARG A 153 -0.39 4.97 -29.07
N THR A 154 -0.02 3.77 -29.51
CA THR A 154 1.26 3.60 -30.20
C THR A 154 1.18 4.48 -31.46
N PRO A 155 2.02 5.50 -31.63
CA PRO A 155 2.10 6.18 -32.90
C PRO A 155 2.59 5.16 -33.93
N SER A 156 1.74 4.82 -34.90
CA SER A 156 2.14 4.00 -36.03
C SER A 156 3.20 4.77 -36.82
N VAL A 157 4.47 4.37 -36.67
CA VAL A 157 5.53 4.85 -37.56
C VAL A 157 5.36 4.09 -38.88
N SER A 158 4.79 4.76 -39.87
CA SER A 158 4.73 4.26 -41.25
C SER A 158 6.16 4.21 -41.82
N PRO A 159 6.63 3.09 -42.40
CA PRO A 159 7.94 3.05 -43.02
C PRO A 159 7.94 3.82 -44.34
N THR A 160 8.75 4.87 -44.41
CA THR A 160 9.05 5.60 -45.65
C THR A 160 9.86 4.69 -46.59
N PRO A 161 9.48 4.51 -47.87
CA PRO A 161 10.26 3.69 -48.79
C PRO A 161 11.58 4.38 -49.19
N PRO A 162 12.65 3.61 -49.43
CA PRO A 162 13.95 4.17 -49.83
C PRO A 162 13.92 4.72 -51.26
N ALA A 163 14.68 5.79 -51.48
CA ALA A 163 14.90 6.45 -52.77
C ALA A 163 15.88 5.68 -53.67
#